data_AF-A0A3M1IK15-F1
#
_entry.id   AF-A0A3M1IK15-F1
#
_cell.length_a   1.000
_cell.length_b   1.000
_cell.length_c   1.000
_cell.angle_alpha   90.00
_cell.angle_beta   90.00
_cell.angle_gamma   90.00
#
_symmetry.space_group_name_H-M   'P 1'
#
loop_
_entity.id
_entity.type
_entity.pdbx_description
1 polymer ?
#
loop_
_entity_poly.entity_id
_entity_poly.type
_entity_poly.pdbx_seq_one_letter_code
_entity_poly.pdbx_strand_id
1 'polypeptide(L)' 'MDPDEELPRKAGGYEIGGDLSTLSVQELEALITALEAEIARIKEILKQKESTRVAADSFFKS' A
#
# COMPACT_ATOMS: atom_id res chain seq x y z
N MET A 1 -21.01 16.47 -4.39
CA MET A 1 -19.93 15.85 -5.18
C MET A 1 -19.07 15.16 -4.15
N ASP A 2 -19.51 13.98 -3.79
CA ASP A 2 -18.90 13.12 -2.79
C ASP A 2 -17.53 12.74 -3.34
N PRO A 3 -16.42 13.17 -2.71
CA PRO A 3 -15.09 12.89 -3.23
C PRO A 3 -14.89 11.38 -3.18
N ASP A 4 -14.74 10.82 -4.37
CA ASP A 4 -14.39 9.46 -4.69
C ASP A 4 -13.62 8.77 -3.56
N GLU A 5 -14.34 8.00 -2.74
CA GLU A 5 -13.80 6.80 -2.12
C GLU A 5 -13.49 5.84 -3.27
N GLU A 6 -12.41 6.10 -4.01
CA GLU A 6 -11.68 5.08 -4.75
C GLU A 6 -11.12 4.11 -3.72
N LEU A 7 -12.01 3.31 -3.14
CA LEU A 7 -11.66 2.07 -2.49
C LEU A 7 -10.73 1.36 -3.49
N PRO A 8 -9.49 1.05 -3.09
CA PRO A 8 -8.57 0.37 -3.99
C PRO A 8 -9.30 -0.87 -4.46
N ARG A 9 -9.61 -0.93 -5.76
CA ARG A 9 -10.23 -2.12 -6.35
C ARG A 9 -9.34 -3.25 -5.89
N LYS A 10 -9.88 -4.16 -5.06
CA LYS A 10 -9.13 -5.32 -4.59
C LYS A 10 -8.46 -5.90 -5.82
N ALA A 11 -7.14 -5.82 -5.89
CA ALA A 11 -6.35 -6.45 -6.93
C ALA A 11 -6.48 -7.95 -6.69
N GLY A 12 -7.63 -8.50 -7.05
CA GLY A 12 -7.85 -9.93 -7.10
C GLY A 12 -6.95 -10.45 -8.21
N GLY A 13 -5.91 -11.18 -7.85
CA GLY A 13 -5.18 -11.97 -8.83
C GLY A 13 -3.77 -12.42 -8.46
N TYR A 14 -3.09 -11.77 -7.50
CA TYR A 14 -1.73 -12.15 -7.16
C TYR A 14 -1.55 -12.48 -5.68
N GLU A 15 -0.80 -13.55 -5.42
CA GLU A 15 -0.35 -13.95 -4.09
C GLU A 15 1.12 -13.58 -3.93
N ILE A 16 1.47 -12.95 -2.81
CA ILE A 16 2.87 -12.62 -2.50
C ILE A 16 3.64 -13.93 -2.33
N GLY A 17 4.65 -14.14 -3.17
CA GLY A 17 5.43 -15.39 -3.19
C GLY A 17 4.82 -16.50 -4.04
N GLY A 18 3.78 -16.20 -4.82
CA GLY A 18 3.22 -17.13 -5.81
C GLY A 18 4.21 -17.43 -6.96
N ASP A 19 3.91 -18.49 -7.71
CA ASP A 19 4.70 -18.85 -8.89
C ASP A 19 4.56 -17.78 -9.99
N LEU A 20 5.69 -17.25 -10.44
CA LEU A 20 5.77 -16.21 -11.48
C LEU A 20 6.11 -16.81 -12.86
N SER A 21 6.42 -18.10 -12.92
CA SER A 21 6.92 -18.78 -14.11
C SER A 21 5.88 -18.85 -15.23
N THR A 22 4.60 -18.79 -14.86
CA THR A 22 3.47 -18.79 -15.81
C THR A 22 3.07 -17.40 -16.29
N LEU A 23 3.66 -16.33 -15.76
CA LEU A 23 3.32 -14.95 -16.11
C LEU A 23 4.18 -14.45 -17.26
N SER A 24 3.56 -13.68 -18.15
CA SER A 24 4.24 -12.97 -19.23
C SER A 24 5.00 -11.75 -18.69
N VAL A 25 5.98 -11.24 -19.45
CA VAL A 25 6.73 -10.03 -19.08
C VAL A 25 5.81 -8.84 -18.77
N GLN A 26 4.81 -8.60 -19.62
CA GLN A 26 3.83 -7.52 -19.41
C GLN A 26 3.00 -7.70 -18.13
N GLU A 27 2.69 -8.95 -17.77
CA GLU A 27 1.95 -9.26 -16.54
C GLU A 27 2.84 -9.02 -15.31
N LEU A 28 4.13 -9.35 -15.39
CA LEU A 28 5.11 -9.04 -14.35
C LEU A 28 5.31 -7.53 -14.18
N GLU A 29 5.38 -6.76 -15.27
CA GLU A 29 5.48 -5.29 -15.22
C GLU A 29 4.23 -4.65 -14.59
N ALA A 30 3.03 -5.14 -14.95
CA ALA A 30 1.79 -4.71 -14.33
C ALA A 30 1.73 -5.06 -12.83
N LEU A 31 2.20 -6.25 -12.46
CA LEU A 31 2.27 -6.69 -11.07
C LEU A 31 3.24 -5.83 -10.24
N ILE A 32 4.43 -5.54 -10.77
CA ILE A 32 5.42 -4.66 -10.15
C ILE A 32 4.79 -3.28 -9.90
N THR A 33 4.16 -2.70 -10.92
CA THR A 33 3.51 -1.39 -10.80
C THR A 33 2.44 -1.37 -9.71
N ALA A 34 1.61 -2.41 -9.64
CA ALA A 34 0.57 -2.54 -8.63
C ALA A 34 1.15 -2.68 -7.21
N LEU A 35 2.21 -3.49 -7.05
CA LEU A 35 2.90 -3.67 -5.77
C LEU A 35 3.60 -2.39 -5.30
N GLU A 36 4.24 -1.64 -6.20
CA GLU A 36 4.89 -0.38 -5.87
C GLU A 36 3.89 0.68 -5.40
N ALA A 37 2.73 0.77 -6.07
CA ALA A 37 1.64 1.64 -5.64
C ALA A 37 1.13 1.26 -4.24
N GLU A 38 0.98 -0.04 -3.97
CA GLU A 38 0.56 -0.52 -2.65
C GLU A 38 1.61 -0.24 -1.57
N ILE A 39 2.91 -0.43 -1.87
CA ILE A 39 4.01 -0.07 -0.96
C ILE A 39 3.97 1.44 -0.64
N ALA A 40 3.72 2.29 -1.63
CA ALA A 40 3.61 3.73 -1.42
C ALA A 40 2.44 4.09 -0.49
N ARG A 41 1.26 3.49 -0.72
CA ARG A 41 0.08 3.64 0.16
C ARG A 41 0.37 3.19 1.59
N ILE A 42 0.99 2.02 1.77
CA ILE A 42 1.36 1.49 3.09
C ILE A 42 2.34 2.44 3.80
N LYS A 43 3.35 2.96 3.09
CA LYS A 43 4.32 3.92 3.64
C LYS A 43 3.63 5.22 4.08
N GLU A 44 2.66 5.71 3.32
CA GLU A 44 1.90 6.90 3.70
C GLU A 44 1.11 6.68 4.99
N ILE A 45 0.38 5.57 5.09
CA ILE A 45 -0.39 5.20 6.28
C ILE A 45 0.56 4.99 7.48
N LEU A 46 1.71 4.33 7.27
CA LEU A 46 2.72 4.14 8.31
C LEU A 46 3.20 5.50 8.85
N LYS A 47 3.57 6.43 7.96
CA LYS A 47 4.01 7.77 8.33
C LYS A 47 2.95 8.53 9.12
N GLN A 48 1.68 8.44 8.71
CA GLN A 48 0.57 9.03 9.46
C GLN A 48 0.49 8.45 10.88
N LYS A 49 0.57 7.11 11.02
CA LYS A 49 0.53 6.43 12.33
C LYS A 49 1.74 6.76 13.21
N GLU A 50 2.94 6.83 12.65
CA GLU A 50 4.15 7.23 13.37
C GLU A 50 4.05 8.68 13.86
N SER A 51 3.56 9.59 13.02
CA SER A 51 3.33 10.98 13.43
C SER A 51 2.33 11.09 14.58
N THR A 52 1.26 10.28 14.57
CA THR A 52 0.32 10.20 15.70
C THR A 52 0.99 9.67 16.95
N ARG A 53 1.83 8.63 16.84
CA ARG A 53 2.55 8.06 17.97
C ARG A 53 3.52 9.06 18.59
N VAL A 54 4.33 9.74 17.78
CA VAL A 54 5.31 10.74 18.27
C VAL A 54 4.63 11.95 18.91
N ALA A 55 3.49 12.39 18.35
CA ALA A 55 2.68 13.45 18.96
C ALA A 55 2.11 13.03 20.32
N ALA A 56 1.64 11.78 20.45
CA ALA A 56 1.17 11.24 21.73
C ALA A 56 2.31 11.09 22.75
N ASP A 57 3.44 10.49 22.37
CA ASP A 57 4.62 10.34 23.24
C ASP A 57 5.15 11.68 23.77
N SER A 58 5.04 12.77 22.98
CA SER A 58 5.43 14.11 23.40
C SER A 58 4.43 14.74 24.39
N PHE A 59 3.15 14.38 24.29
CA PHE A 59 2.09 14.86 25.19
C PHE A 59 2.12 14.18 26.56
N PHE A 60 2.57 12.91 26.63
CA PHE A 60 2.71 12.16 27.89
C PHE A 60 4.01 12.44 28.65
N LYS A 61 4.94 13.22 28.09
CA LYS A 61 6.23 13.56 28.71
C LYS A 61 6.27 14.97 29.34
N SER A 62 5.11 15.65 29.42
CA SER A 62 4.93 16.90 30.17
C SER A 62 4.47 16.63 31.60
#